data_AF-A0A034VZ81-F1
#
_entry.id   AF-A0A034VZ81-F1
#
_cell.length_a   1.000
_cell.length_b   1.000
_cell.length_c   1.000
_cell.angle_alpha   90.00
_cell.angle_beta   90.00
_cell.angle_gamma   90.00
#
_symmetry.space_group_name_H-M   'P 1'
#
loop_
_entity.id
_entity.type
_entity.pdbx_description
1 polymer ?
#
loop_
_entity_poly.entity_id
_entity_poly.type
_entity_poly.pdbx_seq_one_letter_code
_entity_poly.pdbx_strand_id
1 'polypeptide(L)'
;MLRKVPLIVILGSTGTGKTKLSLELAERFGGEIISADSMQVYANLDIATAKATKEEQSRAKHHLLDVATPNEPFTVVSFRNAALPIIENLLAQNKCPIVVGGTNYYIESLLWDILVSPKDPNELDGMDNQSGIDNQSGTSTSTVTTQKEDPDVESGDGKNPLFLPQSEMSAMSSELLHNHLRKIDPDSANRIHPNNKRKIMRAIEVYEQTGETLTAKLQAQRQQPGGNRLGGPLRYPHTILFWLRCKQDVLNVRLDKRVDAMLEQGLLAEIRAFHNEHNIDKSQTDNSAAYTRGVLQTIGFKEFIPYLEQFNAANDQKIEEYLRLNAYKMPTEEHFKAQKPSSINVTPVQRHKQSQHICERQSQQPPQQHDMHREIELELEATTDGDTTTTCPPLPPGLEVLNACLNELKLVTQRYSKKQIKWINNRFLASKDRQVPDLYELDTSDVKLWQAEVYERAVTVIESHRSGEVCEIQPMARRQHPGAGLNEETSNFCEICQRHFIGEYQWHLHLKSNKHKKRRESNKKKEKTKEIPLEAKTEDTNV
;
A
#
# COMPACT_ATOMS: atom_id res chain seq x y z
N MET A 1 -24.08 31.73 -16.91
CA MET A 1 -23.91 30.38 -16.33
C MET A 1 -22.86 30.49 -15.23
N LEU A 2 -23.16 30.08 -14.00
CA LEU A 2 -22.17 30.04 -12.92
C LEU A 2 -21.05 29.07 -13.33
N ARG A 3 -19.81 29.58 -13.49
CA ARG A 3 -18.62 28.75 -13.75
C ARG A 3 -18.43 27.82 -12.55
N LYS A 4 -18.84 26.55 -12.67
CA LYS A 4 -18.75 25.60 -11.56
C LYS A 4 -17.29 25.24 -11.31
N VAL A 5 -16.87 25.34 -10.06
CA VAL A 5 -15.53 24.97 -9.64
C VAL A 5 -15.41 23.44 -9.63
N PRO A 6 -14.44 22.85 -10.34
CA PRO A 6 -14.27 21.40 -10.37
C PRO A 6 -13.55 20.89 -9.11
N LEU A 7 -13.81 19.63 -8.78
CA LEU A 7 -12.95 18.83 -7.92
C LEU A 7 -11.75 18.34 -8.73
N ILE A 8 -10.54 18.79 -8.37
CA ILE A 8 -9.31 18.34 -9.03
C ILE A 8 -8.73 17.19 -8.22
N VAL A 9 -8.34 16.12 -8.90
CA VAL A 9 -7.71 14.96 -8.27
C VAL A 9 -6.41 14.63 -9.00
N ILE A 10 -5.31 14.59 -8.27
CA ILE A 10 -3.97 14.32 -8.81
C ILE A 10 -3.51 12.94 -8.35
N LEU A 11 -3.51 12.01 -9.31
CA LEU A 11 -3.08 10.63 -9.19
C LEU A 11 -1.64 10.47 -9.68
N GLY A 12 -0.94 9.46 -9.16
CA GLY A 12 0.39 9.09 -9.65
C GLY A 12 1.19 8.32 -8.62
N SER A 13 2.21 7.61 -9.08
CA SER A 13 3.13 6.91 -8.18
C SER A 13 3.92 7.87 -7.30
N THR A 14 4.49 7.38 -6.20
CA THR A 14 5.51 8.14 -5.47
C THR A 14 6.64 8.58 -6.41
N GLY A 15 7.23 9.76 -6.18
CA GLY A 15 8.32 10.31 -7.01
C GLY A 15 7.93 10.97 -8.34
N THR A 16 6.64 11.11 -8.68
CA THR A 16 6.21 11.72 -9.96
C THR A 16 5.99 13.24 -9.91
N GLY A 17 6.15 13.89 -8.74
CA GLY A 17 5.95 15.35 -8.62
C GLY A 17 4.53 15.80 -8.27
N LYS A 18 3.71 14.92 -7.68
CA LYS A 18 2.32 15.25 -7.28
C LYS A 18 2.20 16.52 -6.43
N THR A 19 3.03 16.64 -5.38
CA THR A 19 3.06 17.82 -4.49
C THR A 19 3.39 19.10 -5.26
N LYS A 20 4.37 19.04 -6.17
CA LYS A 20 4.75 20.17 -7.00
C LYS A 20 3.56 20.67 -7.84
N LEU A 21 2.89 19.77 -8.56
CA LEU A 21 1.73 20.15 -9.37
C LEU A 21 0.57 20.66 -8.51
N SER A 22 0.29 20.03 -7.35
CA SER A 22 -0.81 20.49 -6.49
C SER A 22 -0.59 21.91 -5.97
N LEU A 23 0.65 22.27 -5.64
CA LEU A 23 1.00 23.63 -5.22
C LEU A 23 0.82 24.63 -6.36
N GLU A 24 1.39 24.33 -7.53
CA GLU A 24 1.31 25.21 -8.71
C GLU A 24 -0.15 25.46 -9.14
N LEU A 25 -1.02 24.44 -9.04
CA LEU A 25 -2.45 24.58 -9.31
C LEU A 25 -3.20 25.32 -8.20
N ALA A 26 -2.86 25.09 -6.94
CA ALA A 26 -3.47 25.78 -5.81
C ALA A 26 -3.20 27.29 -5.86
N GLU A 27 -1.95 27.68 -6.16
CA GLU A 27 -1.55 29.08 -6.33
C GLU A 27 -2.28 29.74 -7.49
N ARG A 28 -2.40 29.05 -8.64
CA ARG A 28 -3.07 29.60 -9.82
C ARG A 28 -4.58 29.76 -9.66
N PHE A 29 -5.23 28.78 -9.02
CA PHE A 29 -6.69 28.72 -8.96
C PHE A 29 -7.28 29.13 -7.61
N GLY A 30 -6.46 29.58 -6.66
CA GLY A 30 -6.90 29.90 -5.30
C GLY A 30 -7.48 28.67 -4.59
N GLY A 31 -6.90 27.50 -4.86
CA GLY A 31 -7.37 26.22 -4.35
C GLY A 31 -6.77 25.86 -2.98
N GLU A 32 -7.39 24.89 -2.32
CA GLU A 32 -6.85 24.28 -1.09
C GLU A 32 -6.59 22.79 -1.33
N ILE A 33 -5.48 22.28 -0.77
CA ILE A 33 -4.96 20.94 -1.04
C ILE A 33 -5.46 19.98 0.04
N ILE A 34 -5.94 18.80 -0.36
CA ILE A 34 -6.37 17.74 0.56
C ILE A 34 -5.46 16.52 0.33
N SER A 35 -4.63 16.19 1.32
CA SER A 35 -3.72 15.05 1.20
C SER A 35 -4.48 13.73 1.33
N ALA A 36 -4.40 12.89 0.30
CA ALA A 36 -4.96 11.54 0.24
C ALA A 36 -3.86 10.48 0.33
N ASP A 37 -3.06 10.54 1.40
CA ASP A 37 -2.00 9.58 1.69
C ASP A 37 -2.16 8.99 3.09
N SER A 38 -2.24 7.65 3.19
CA SER A 38 -2.48 6.96 4.45
C SER A 38 -1.37 7.14 5.49
N MET A 39 -0.17 7.57 5.09
CA MET A 39 0.95 7.75 6.02
C MET A 39 1.17 9.23 6.38
N GLN A 40 0.84 10.17 5.48
CA GLN A 40 1.03 11.61 5.74
C GLN A 40 0.00 12.20 6.72
N VAL A 41 -1.06 11.46 7.03
CA VAL A 41 -2.04 11.82 8.08
C VAL A 41 -1.42 11.79 9.48
N TYR A 42 -0.32 11.07 9.67
CA TYR A 42 0.34 10.90 10.97
C TYR A 42 1.36 12.00 11.25
N ALA A 43 1.35 12.49 12.49
CA ALA A 43 2.36 13.41 13.01
C ALA A 43 3.73 12.72 13.24
N ASN A 44 4.78 13.52 13.37
CA ASN A 44 6.14 13.13 13.76
C ASN A 44 6.88 12.19 12.80
N LEU A 45 6.42 12.05 11.55
CA LEU A 45 7.13 11.37 10.46
C LEU A 45 6.95 12.16 9.16
N ASP A 46 7.76 13.20 8.97
CA ASP A 46 7.66 14.12 7.84
C ASP A 46 8.53 13.67 6.67
N ILE A 47 9.80 13.34 6.92
CA ILE A 47 10.79 12.95 5.92
C ILE A 47 10.44 11.55 5.39
N ALA A 48 10.24 10.57 6.28
CA ALA A 48 9.92 9.19 5.94
C ALA A 48 8.65 9.06 5.09
N THR A 49 7.63 9.88 5.37
CA THR A 49 6.37 9.91 4.60
C THR A 49 6.39 10.91 3.44
N ALA A 50 7.50 11.65 3.31
CA ALA A 50 7.72 12.72 2.35
C ALA A 50 6.53 13.67 2.25
N LYS A 51 6.15 14.16 3.43
CA LYS A 51 5.16 15.21 3.61
C LYS A 51 5.64 16.48 2.92
N ALA A 52 4.69 17.32 2.50
CA ALA A 52 5.03 18.65 2.01
C ALA A 52 5.78 19.41 3.11
N THR A 53 6.88 20.09 2.79
CA THR A 53 7.67 20.81 3.80
C THR A 53 6.87 21.99 4.37
N LYS A 54 7.31 22.58 5.49
CA LYS A 54 6.60 23.73 6.07
C LYS A 54 6.60 24.94 5.12
N GLU A 55 7.66 25.09 4.32
CA GLU A 55 7.74 26.09 3.24
C GLU A 55 6.70 25.80 2.15
N GLU A 56 6.57 24.55 1.72
CA GLU A 56 5.54 24.15 0.74
C GLU A 56 4.12 24.34 1.30
N GLN A 57 3.88 23.99 2.57
CA GLN A 57 2.60 24.19 3.25
C GLN A 57 2.25 25.68 3.43
N SER A 58 3.24 26.58 3.48
CA SER A 58 2.99 28.02 3.56
C SER A 58 2.47 28.61 2.24
N ARG A 59 2.75 27.95 1.11
CA ARG A 59 2.35 28.40 -0.24
C ARG A 59 0.88 28.11 -0.55
N ALA A 60 0.35 27.03 0.00
CA ALA A 60 -1.05 26.66 -0.14
C ALA A 60 -1.52 25.88 1.09
N LYS A 61 -2.75 26.13 1.54
CA LYS A 61 -3.31 25.41 2.69
C LYS A 61 -3.46 23.92 2.38
N HIS A 62 -2.90 23.09 3.26
CA HIS A 62 -3.04 21.64 3.22
C HIS A 62 -4.00 21.17 4.31
N HIS A 63 -4.88 20.25 3.94
CA HIS A 63 -5.78 19.54 4.83
C HIS A 63 -5.34 18.08 4.95
N LEU A 64 -5.68 17.46 6.08
CA LEU A 64 -5.43 16.03 6.36
C LEU A 64 -3.93 15.65 6.39
N LEU A 65 -3.09 16.60 6.77
CA LEU A 65 -1.73 16.35 7.24
C LEU A 65 -1.72 16.47 8.76
N ASP A 66 -0.98 15.61 9.46
CA ASP A 66 -0.82 15.67 10.92
C ASP A 66 -2.13 15.59 11.71
N VAL A 67 -3.15 14.89 11.17
CA VAL A 67 -4.48 14.78 11.78
C VAL A 67 -4.67 13.55 12.66
N ALA A 68 -3.70 12.62 12.67
CA ALA A 68 -3.75 11.39 13.43
C ALA A 68 -2.51 11.22 14.31
N THR A 69 -2.71 10.70 15.51
CA THR A 69 -1.60 10.29 16.39
C THR A 69 -1.10 8.90 15.98
N PRO A 70 0.19 8.59 16.15
CA PRO A 70 0.77 7.27 15.90
C PRO A 70 0.02 6.08 16.52
N ASN A 71 -0.64 6.30 17.66
CA ASN A 71 -1.34 5.27 18.42
C ASN A 71 -2.71 4.91 17.85
N GLU A 72 -3.28 5.77 17.00
CA GLU A 72 -4.64 5.60 16.48
C GLU A 72 -4.65 5.07 15.04
N PRO A 73 -5.46 4.05 14.73
CA PRO A 73 -5.59 3.57 13.36
C PRO A 73 -6.35 4.60 12.51
N PHE A 74 -5.74 5.06 11.42
CA PHE A 74 -6.40 5.92 10.45
C PHE A 74 -6.93 5.10 9.26
N THR A 75 -8.24 5.00 9.13
CA THR A 75 -8.89 4.14 8.14
C THR A 75 -9.37 4.93 6.93
N VAL A 76 -9.77 4.23 5.86
CA VAL A 76 -10.43 4.85 4.70
C VAL A 76 -11.72 5.59 5.06
N VAL A 77 -12.37 5.18 6.16
CA VAL A 77 -13.62 5.79 6.63
C VAL A 77 -13.34 7.03 7.44
N SER A 78 -12.32 6.98 8.32
CA SER A 78 -11.78 8.16 9.00
C SER A 78 -11.39 9.23 7.98
N PHE A 79 -10.65 8.84 6.92
CA PHE A 79 -10.29 9.73 5.82
C PHE A 79 -11.52 10.33 5.11
N ARG A 80 -12.46 9.47 4.67
CA ARG A 80 -13.65 9.91 3.94
C ARG A 80 -14.47 10.90 4.76
N ASN A 81 -14.74 10.56 6.02
CA ASN A 81 -15.58 11.37 6.91
C ASN A 81 -14.90 12.72 7.24
N ALA A 82 -13.57 12.76 7.30
CA ALA A 82 -12.83 14.02 7.48
C ALA A 82 -12.74 14.85 6.19
N ALA A 83 -12.57 14.21 5.02
CA ALA A 83 -12.36 14.88 3.75
C ALA A 83 -13.65 15.44 3.11
N LEU A 84 -14.78 14.72 3.20
CA LEU A 84 -16.03 15.13 2.56
C LEU A 84 -16.53 16.52 3.03
N PRO A 85 -16.60 16.83 4.34
CA PRO A 85 -17.02 18.16 4.80
C PRO A 85 -16.08 19.27 4.31
N ILE A 86 -14.78 18.99 4.18
CA ILE A 86 -13.80 19.94 3.67
C ILE A 86 -14.08 20.24 2.19
N ILE A 87 -14.28 19.20 1.37
CA ILE A 87 -14.60 19.36 -0.06
C ILE A 87 -15.90 20.14 -0.23
N GLU A 88 -16.95 19.78 0.50
CA GLU A 88 -18.26 20.44 0.43
C GLU A 88 -18.17 21.92 0.80
N ASN A 89 -17.42 22.26 1.86
CA ASN A 89 -17.21 23.64 2.28
C ASN A 89 -16.42 24.44 1.22
N LEU A 90 -15.35 23.88 0.65
CA LEU A 90 -14.58 24.55 -0.40
C LEU A 90 -15.42 24.82 -1.64
N LEU A 91 -16.19 23.83 -2.09
CA LEU A 91 -17.10 23.99 -3.23
C LEU A 91 -18.17 25.05 -2.95
N ALA A 92 -18.75 25.08 -1.74
CA ALA A 92 -19.71 26.10 -1.33
C ALA A 92 -19.12 27.52 -1.32
N GLN A 93 -17.83 27.65 -1.01
CA GLN A 93 -17.08 28.91 -1.08
C GLN A 93 -16.56 29.27 -2.48
N ASN A 94 -16.88 28.47 -3.52
CA ASN A 94 -16.27 28.58 -4.86
C ASN A 94 -14.72 28.54 -4.84
N LYS A 95 -14.13 27.83 -3.89
CA LYS A 95 -12.69 27.51 -3.86
C LYS A 95 -12.46 26.14 -4.46
N CYS A 96 -11.34 25.95 -5.15
CA CYS A 96 -11.05 24.70 -5.83
C CYS A 96 -10.45 23.66 -4.87
N PRO A 97 -11.14 22.54 -4.57
CA PRO A 97 -10.54 21.45 -3.81
C PRO A 97 -9.60 20.64 -4.71
N ILE A 98 -8.35 20.48 -4.26
CA ILE A 98 -7.31 19.72 -4.95
C ILE A 98 -6.93 18.52 -4.10
N VAL A 99 -7.46 17.34 -4.42
CA VAL A 99 -7.13 16.08 -3.74
C VAL A 99 -5.87 15.49 -4.36
N VAL A 100 -4.83 15.25 -3.57
CA VAL A 100 -3.54 14.75 -4.05
C VAL A 100 -3.04 13.63 -3.16
N GLY A 101 -2.59 12.51 -3.73
CA GLY A 101 -2.05 11.45 -2.89
C GLY A 101 -1.68 10.16 -3.60
N GLY A 102 -0.92 9.31 -2.92
CA GLY A 102 -0.53 7.99 -3.38
C GLY A 102 -1.51 6.87 -3.00
N THR A 103 -2.44 7.15 -2.08
CA THR A 103 -3.39 6.17 -1.58
C THR A 103 -4.66 6.21 -2.42
N ASN A 104 -4.59 5.62 -3.61
CA ASN A 104 -5.71 5.63 -4.55
C ASN A 104 -7.01 5.04 -3.98
N TYR A 105 -6.92 4.18 -2.96
CA TYR A 105 -8.09 3.64 -2.27
C TYR A 105 -8.84 4.70 -1.45
N TYR A 106 -8.13 5.70 -0.90
CA TYR A 106 -8.75 6.86 -0.24
C TYR A 106 -9.44 7.75 -1.26
N ILE A 107 -8.78 8.00 -2.39
CA ILE A 107 -9.37 8.77 -3.49
C ILE A 107 -10.64 8.07 -4.03
N GLU A 108 -10.62 6.74 -4.11
CA GLU A 108 -11.80 5.95 -4.50
C GLU A 108 -13.00 6.16 -3.57
N SER A 109 -12.78 6.28 -2.25
CA SER A 109 -13.88 6.49 -1.30
C SER A 109 -14.49 7.90 -1.35
N LEU A 110 -13.77 8.87 -1.91
CA LEU A 110 -14.27 10.23 -2.15
C LEU A 110 -15.04 10.34 -3.46
N LEU A 111 -14.55 9.67 -4.50
CA LEU A 111 -15.13 9.81 -5.83
C LEU A 111 -16.48 9.10 -5.96
N TRP A 112 -16.63 7.93 -5.32
CA TRP A 112 -17.86 7.14 -5.43
C TRP A 112 -18.55 6.96 -4.09
N ASP A 113 -19.88 6.82 -4.14
CA ASP A 113 -20.63 6.41 -2.97
C ASP A 113 -20.35 4.94 -2.62
N ILE A 114 -20.33 4.59 -1.34
CA ILE A 114 -20.08 3.21 -0.89
C ILE A 114 -21.10 2.90 0.19
N LEU A 115 -22.00 1.96 -0.10
CA LEU A 115 -23.06 1.56 0.83
C LEU A 115 -22.53 0.76 2.02
N VAL A 116 -21.38 0.10 1.86
CA VAL A 116 -20.70 -0.58 2.95
C VAL A 116 -19.93 0.44 3.78
N SER A 117 -20.62 1.17 4.64
CA SER A 117 -19.98 1.95 5.71
C SER A 117 -19.81 1.04 6.94
N PRO A 118 -18.60 0.85 7.46
CA PRO A 118 -18.45 0.64 8.89
C PRO A 118 -19.04 1.86 9.57
N LYS A 119 -20.11 1.70 10.33
CA LYS A 119 -20.33 2.61 11.45
C LYS A 119 -19.19 2.36 12.43
N ASP A 120 -18.65 3.42 13.00
CA ASP A 120 -17.38 3.42 13.74
C ASP A 120 -17.32 2.31 14.82
N PRO A 121 -16.21 1.56 14.92
CA PRO A 121 -15.92 0.71 16.07
C PRO A 121 -15.61 1.49 17.37
N ASN A 122 -15.49 2.83 17.30
CA ASN A 122 -14.99 3.68 18.38
C ASN A 122 -16.00 4.01 19.51
N GLU A 123 -17.07 3.21 19.69
CA GLU A 123 -17.89 3.28 20.91
C GLU A 123 -17.61 2.14 21.91
N LEU A 124 -16.56 1.33 21.70
CA LEU A 124 -16.24 0.19 22.59
C LEU A 124 -14.85 0.22 23.24
N ASP A 125 -14.16 1.36 23.26
CA ASP A 125 -12.98 1.54 24.12
C ASP A 125 -13.04 2.92 24.79
N GLY A 126 -13.67 2.97 25.96
CA GLY A 126 -13.71 4.19 26.75
C GLY A 126 -14.80 4.23 27.81
N MET A 127 -14.83 3.28 28.75
CA MET A 127 -15.48 3.45 30.06
C MET A 127 -15.04 2.32 31.00
N ASP A 128 -13.94 2.56 31.71
CA ASP A 128 -13.68 1.94 33.02
C ASP A 128 -12.72 2.86 33.79
N ASN A 129 -13.31 3.84 34.46
CA ASN A 129 -12.96 4.29 35.82
C ASN A 129 -13.60 5.66 36.11
N GLN A 130 -14.78 5.66 36.74
CA GLN A 130 -14.96 6.35 38.01
C GLN A 130 -16.34 6.05 38.61
N SER A 131 -16.28 5.38 39.75
CA SER A 131 -17.31 5.30 40.79
C SER A 131 -17.72 6.69 41.27
N GLY A 132 -19.02 6.94 41.44
CA GLY A 132 -19.50 8.12 42.16
C GLY A 132 -20.99 8.46 41.98
N ILE A 133 -21.87 7.75 42.69
CA ILE A 133 -22.90 8.31 43.59
C ILE A 133 -24.00 9.26 43.04
N ASP A 134 -25.25 8.84 43.30
CA ASP A 134 -26.49 9.60 43.58
C ASP A 134 -27.46 10.10 42.49
N ASN A 135 -28.58 9.35 42.40
CA ASN A 135 -29.97 9.72 42.77
C ASN A 135 -30.81 10.79 42.00
N GLN A 136 -32.05 10.34 41.74
CA GLN A 136 -33.36 11.05 41.81
C GLN A 136 -34.04 11.62 40.54
N SER A 137 -35.09 10.88 40.14
CA SER A 137 -36.51 11.30 40.10
C SER A 137 -37.10 12.12 38.92
N GLY A 138 -38.35 11.78 38.58
CA GLY A 138 -39.31 12.58 37.79
C GLY A 138 -39.65 11.97 36.41
N THR A 139 -40.52 10.96 36.28
CA THR A 139 -42.00 11.02 36.26
C THR A 139 -42.61 11.92 35.17
N SER A 140 -43.24 11.31 34.15
CA SER A 140 -44.55 11.68 33.52
C SER A 140 -44.80 10.83 32.26
N THR A 141 -45.59 9.75 32.30
CA THR A 141 -47.05 9.66 32.01
C THR A 141 -47.38 9.85 30.51
N SER A 142 -47.44 8.77 29.71
CA SER A 142 -48.60 7.89 29.40
C SER A 142 -49.33 8.27 28.10
N THR A 143 -49.39 7.36 27.12
CA THR A 143 -50.63 6.67 26.70
C THR A 143 -50.33 5.65 25.60
N VAL A 144 -50.36 4.36 25.98
CA VAL A 144 -50.45 3.23 25.06
C VAL A 144 -51.76 2.52 25.39
N THR A 145 -52.63 2.42 24.38
CA THR A 145 -53.81 1.56 24.39
C THR A 145 -53.41 0.11 24.16
N THR A 146 -53.65 -0.70 25.19
CA THR A 146 -54.02 -2.13 25.22
C THR A 146 -54.62 -2.66 23.90
N GLN A 147 -54.43 -3.90 23.45
CA GLN A 147 -54.50 -5.16 24.20
C GLN A 147 -54.30 -6.36 23.24
N LYS A 148 -53.50 -7.35 23.61
CA LYS A 148 -53.87 -8.77 23.81
C LYS A 148 -52.68 -9.71 23.59
N GLU A 149 -52.29 -10.30 24.71
CA GLU A 149 -51.36 -11.41 24.87
C GLU A 149 -52.03 -12.72 24.47
N ASP A 150 -51.22 -13.69 24.02
CA ASP A 150 -51.27 -15.05 24.54
C ASP A 150 -49.88 -15.70 24.39
N PRO A 151 -49.56 -16.72 25.21
CA PRO A 151 -48.28 -16.84 25.89
C PRO A 151 -47.50 -18.08 25.42
N ASP A 152 -46.17 -17.94 25.36
CA ASP A 152 -45.15 -18.97 25.62
C ASP A 152 -43.81 -18.46 25.06
N VAL A 153 -43.12 -17.65 25.86
CA VAL A 153 -41.69 -17.38 25.65
C VAL A 153 -40.97 -17.85 26.90
N GLU A 154 -40.53 -19.11 26.84
CA GLU A 154 -39.45 -19.57 27.68
C GLU A 154 -38.21 -18.70 27.44
N SER A 155 -37.66 -18.24 28.55
CA SER A 155 -36.46 -17.43 28.64
C SER A 155 -35.25 -18.18 28.08
N GLY A 156 -34.74 -17.75 26.93
CA GLY A 156 -33.49 -18.24 26.34
C GLY A 156 -32.66 -17.08 25.80
N ASP A 157 -31.44 -16.93 26.31
CA ASP A 157 -30.48 -15.88 25.94
C ASP A 157 -30.40 -15.67 24.41
N GLY A 158 -30.88 -14.52 23.94
CA GLY A 158 -30.94 -14.11 22.54
C GLY A 158 -29.58 -13.78 21.91
N LYS A 159 -28.57 -14.63 22.06
CA LYS A 159 -27.31 -14.50 21.33
C LYS A 159 -27.42 -15.22 19.99
N ASN A 160 -27.24 -14.49 18.89
CA ASN A 160 -27.11 -15.05 17.54
C ASN A 160 -26.07 -16.19 17.57
N PRO A 161 -26.43 -17.44 17.24
CA PRO A 161 -25.54 -18.61 17.38
C PRO A 161 -24.31 -18.57 16.44
N LEU A 162 -24.24 -17.59 15.54
CA LEU A 162 -23.12 -17.35 14.63
C LEU A 162 -22.26 -16.14 15.01
N PHE A 163 -22.56 -15.46 16.11
CA PHE A 163 -21.76 -14.33 16.61
C PHE A 163 -20.37 -14.80 17.05
N LEU A 164 -19.33 -14.08 16.62
CA LEU A 164 -17.94 -14.40 16.87
C LEU A 164 -17.18 -13.12 17.29
N PRO A 165 -16.84 -12.96 18.58
CA PRO A 165 -16.16 -11.77 19.08
C PRO A 165 -14.86 -11.45 18.32
N GLN A 166 -14.51 -10.16 18.22
CA GLN A 166 -13.31 -9.73 17.47
C GLN A 166 -11.98 -10.25 18.05
N SER A 167 -11.93 -10.45 19.38
CA SER A 167 -10.82 -11.09 20.08
C SER A 167 -10.62 -12.54 19.62
N GLU A 168 -11.71 -13.30 19.52
CA GLU A 168 -11.71 -14.68 19.02
C GLU A 168 -11.35 -14.74 17.52
N MET A 169 -11.93 -13.85 16.71
CA MET A 169 -11.58 -13.75 15.29
C MET A 169 -10.08 -13.50 15.08
N SER A 170 -9.49 -12.65 15.92
CA SER A 170 -8.06 -12.33 15.86
C SER A 170 -7.18 -13.54 16.22
N ALA A 171 -7.61 -14.41 17.13
CA ALA A 171 -6.88 -15.61 17.53
C ALA A 171 -7.03 -16.79 16.55
N MET A 172 -8.15 -16.87 15.80
CA MET A 172 -8.43 -18.01 14.92
C MET A 172 -7.55 -18.06 13.66
N SER A 173 -7.39 -19.27 13.11
CA SER A 173 -6.72 -19.47 11.83
C SER A 173 -7.56 -18.91 10.67
N SER A 174 -6.88 -18.53 9.58
CA SER A 174 -7.55 -17.98 8.39
C SER A 174 -8.54 -18.97 7.75
N GLU A 175 -8.25 -20.27 7.83
CA GLU A 175 -9.12 -21.34 7.32
C GLU A 175 -10.38 -21.50 8.17
N LEU A 176 -10.26 -21.48 9.51
CA LEU A 176 -11.42 -21.57 10.39
C LEU A 176 -12.35 -20.37 10.20
N LEU A 177 -11.79 -19.16 10.07
CA LEU A 177 -12.56 -17.96 9.75
C LEU A 177 -13.24 -18.05 8.39
N HIS A 178 -12.55 -18.60 7.37
CA HIS A 178 -13.14 -18.77 6.05
C HIS A 178 -14.33 -19.75 6.08
N ASN A 179 -14.21 -20.83 6.85
CA ASN A 179 -15.28 -21.79 7.07
C ASN A 179 -16.45 -21.17 7.86
N HIS A 180 -16.17 -20.31 8.84
CA HIS A 180 -17.21 -19.55 9.54
C HIS A 180 -17.95 -18.59 8.60
N LEU A 181 -17.21 -17.81 7.82
CA LEU A 181 -17.78 -16.94 6.79
C LEU A 181 -18.63 -17.74 5.79
N ARG A 182 -18.23 -18.95 5.42
CA ARG A 182 -19.03 -19.80 4.51
C ARG A 182 -20.39 -20.18 5.10
N LYS A 183 -20.52 -20.30 6.43
CA LYS A 183 -21.81 -20.56 7.09
C LYS A 183 -22.72 -19.33 7.08
N ILE A 184 -22.13 -18.12 7.10
CA ILE A 184 -22.84 -16.83 7.16
C ILE A 184 -23.19 -16.31 5.76
N ASP A 185 -22.19 -16.23 4.88
CA ASP A 185 -22.25 -15.64 3.54
C ASP A 185 -21.39 -16.49 2.57
N PRO A 186 -21.96 -17.60 2.03
CA PRO A 186 -21.27 -18.50 1.10
C PRO A 186 -20.69 -17.78 -0.13
N ASP A 187 -21.41 -16.77 -0.63
CA ASP A 187 -21.02 -16.00 -1.81
C ASP A 187 -19.79 -15.12 -1.54
N SER A 188 -19.74 -14.46 -0.38
CA SER A 188 -18.52 -13.75 0.05
C SER A 188 -17.37 -14.72 0.30
N ALA A 189 -17.61 -15.89 0.89
CA ALA A 189 -16.59 -16.92 1.07
C ALA A 189 -16.02 -17.42 -0.27
N ASN A 190 -16.84 -17.57 -1.31
CA ASN A 190 -16.38 -17.95 -2.65
C ASN A 190 -15.53 -16.87 -3.32
N ARG A 191 -15.86 -15.59 -3.07
CA ARG A 191 -15.17 -14.45 -3.68
C ARG A 191 -13.90 -14.02 -2.94
N ILE A 192 -13.79 -14.31 -1.65
CA ILE A 192 -12.63 -13.95 -0.81
C ILE A 192 -11.72 -15.16 -0.67
N HIS A 193 -10.46 -15.00 -1.09
CA HIS A 193 -9.46 -16.07 -0.95
C HIS A 193 -9.27 -16.46 0.54
N PRO A 194 -9.19 -17.76 0.89
CA PRO A 194 -9.08 -18.23 2.28
C PRO A 194 -7.95 -17.61 3.10
N ASN A 195 -6.80 -17.33 2.48
CA ASN A 195 -5.66 -16.67 3.14
C ASN A 195 -5.85 -15.16 3.40
N ASN A 196 -6.97 -14.54 3.00
CA ASN A 196 -7.20 -13.11 3.20
C ASN A 196 -7.97 -12.86 4.51
N LYS A 197 -7.34 -13.17 5.64
CA LYS A 197 -7.91 -13.05 6.99
C LYS A 197 -8.61 -11.70 7.22
N ARG A 198 -8.00 -10.58 6.80
CA ARG A 198 -8.58 -9.23 6.95
C ARG A 198 -9.92 -9.07 6.25
N LYS A 199 -10.05 -9.51 4.99
CA LYS A 199 -11.33 -9.42 4.26
C LYS A 199 -12.38 -10.37 4.80
N ILE A 200 -11.95 -11.53 5.30
CA ILE A 200 -12.85 -12.52 5.91
C ILE A 200 -13.45 -11.96 7.20
N MET A 201 -12.59 -11.47 8.12
CA MET A 201 -13.04 -10.82 9.36
C MET A 201 -13.99 -9.66 9.04
N ARG A 202 -13.64 -8.80 8.08
CA ARG A 202 -14.52 -7.68 7.71
C ARG A 202 -15.89 -8.12 7.19
N ALA A 203 -15.97 -9.22 6.44
CA ALA A 203 -17.25 -9.72 5.95
C ALA A 203 -18.12 -10.27 7.10
N ILE A 204 -17.50 -10.92 8.09
CA ILE A 204 -18.17 -11.39 9.31
C ILE A 204 -18.64 -10.19 10.15
N GLU A 205 -17.76 -9.22 10.41
CA GLU A 205 -18.09 -7.99 11.15
C GLU A 205 -19.27 -7.24 10.54
N VAL A 206 -19.35 -7.15 9.20
CA VAL A 206 -20.49 -6.51 8.52
C VAL A 206 -21.80 -7.22 8.86
N TYR A 207 -21.81 -8.55 8.85
CA TYR A 207 -23.00 -9.33 9.20
C TYR A 207 -23.36 -9.17 10.68
N GLU A 208 -22.38 -9.24 11.58
CA GLU A 208 -22.61 -9.07 13.02
C GLU A 208 -23.15 -7.68 13.37
N GLN A 209 -22.64 -6.64 12.72
CA GLN A 209 -23.04 -5.26 12.99
C GLN A 209 -24.42 -4.92 12.43
N THR A 210 -24.83 -5.52 11.30
CA THR A 210 -26.04 -5.07 10.60
C THR A 210 -27.09 -6.15 10.36
N GLY A 211 -26.82 -7.40 10.71
CA GLY A 211 -27.69 -8.55 10.41
C GLY A 211 -27.78 -8.91 8.92
N GLU A 212 -27.13 -8.15 8.05
CA GLU A 212 -27.15 -8.33 6.60
C GLU A 212 -25.79 -8.79 6.10
N THR A 213 -25.77 -9.77 5.19
CA THR A 213 -24.54 -10.28 4.62
C THR A 213 -23.83 -9.23 3.74
N LEU A 214 -22.51 -9.34 3.63
CA LEU A 214 -21.74 -8.47 2.74
C LEU A 214 -22.20 -8.61 1.28
N THR A 215 -22.59 -9.81 0.86
CA THR A 215 -23.17 -10.05 -0.46
C THR A 215 -24.45 -9.25 -0.68
N ALA A 216 -25.38 -9.25 0.27
CA ALA A 216 -26.64 -8.48 0.17
C ALA A 216 -26.36 -6.98 0.00
N LYS A 217 -25.47 -6.41 0.83
CA LYS A 217 -25.10 -4.98 0.71
C LYS A 217 -24.45 -4.63 -0.63
N LEU A 218 -23.58 -5.50 -1.13
CA LEU A 218 -22.94 -5.28 -2.42
C LEU A 218 -23.94 -5.44 -3.59
N GLN A 219 -24.97 -6.29 -3.45
CA GLN A 219 -26.06 -6.38 -4.41
C GLN A 219 -26.91 -5.11 -4.40
N ALA A 220 -27.30 -4.60 -3.23
CA ALA A 220 -28.01 -3.33 -3.10
C ALA A 220 -27.21 -2.17 -3.73
N GLN A 221 -25.89 -2.14 -3.52
CA GLN A 221 -25.01 -1.13 -4.14
C GLN A 221 -25.01 -1.21 -5.67
N ARG A 222 -25.01 -2.42 -6.23
CA ARG A 222 -25.05 -2.64 -7.69
C ARG A 222 -26.40 -2.22 -8.29
N GLN A 223 -27.48 -2.27 -7.53
CA GLN A 223 -28.82 -1.91 -7.99
C GLN A 223 -29.06 -0.40 -8.00
N GLN A 224 -28.23 0.39 -7.32
CA GLN A 224 -28.33 1.85 -7.38
C GLN A 224 -27.98 2.39 -8.78
N PRO A 225 -28.63 3.47 -9.25
CA PRO A 225 -28.24 4.14 -10.49
C PRO A 225 -26.76 4.56 -10.45
N GLY A 226 -25.97 4.13 -11.43
CA GLY A 226 -24.51 4.36 -11.47
C GLY A 226 -23.69 3.43 -10.55
N GLY A 227 -24.35 2.56 -9.80
CA GLY A 227 -23.75 1.54 -8.96
C GLY A 227 -23.16 0.38 -9.76
N ASN A 228 -22.08 -0.19 -9.23
CA ASN A 228 -21.37 -1.32 -9.81
C ASN A 228 -20.69 -2.14 -8.70
N ARG A 229 -19.94 -3.16 -9.11
CA ARG A 229 -19.22 -4.05 -8.18
C ARG A 229 -18.24 -3.31 -7.25
N LEU A 230 -17.72 -2.17 -7.66
CA LEU A 230 -16.64 -1.46 -6.98
C LEU A 230 -17.11 -0.30 -6.12
N GLY A 231 -18.27 0.27 -6.44
CA GLY A 231 -18.84 1.43 -5.75
C GLY A 231 -20.23 1.76 -6.29
N GLY A 232 -20.92 2.65 -5.60
CA GLY A 232 -22.13 3.35 -6.02
C GLY A 232 -21.85 4.46 -7.06
N PRO A 233 -22.79 5.39 -7.27
CA PRO A 233 -22.64 6.50 -8.21
C PRO A 233 -21.48 7.43 -7.86
N LEU A 234 -21.04 8.22 -8.85
CA LEU A 234 -20.04 9.26 -8.66
C LEU A 234 -20.62 10.38 -7.76
N ARG A 235 -19.91 10.77 -6.70
CA ARG A 235 -20.35 11.83 -5.77
C ARG A 235 -20.31 13.22 -6.40
N TYR A 236 -19.27 13.49 -7.20
CA TYR A 236 -19.01 14.82 -7.76
C TYR A 236 -19.03 14.77 -9.29
N PRO A 237 -20.06 15.34 -9.96
CA PRO A 237 -20.19 15.26 -11.41
C PRO A 237 -19.10 16.06 -12.15
N HIS A 238 -18.55 17.11 -11.52
CA HIS A 238 -17.52 17.99 -12.06
C HIS A 238 -16.15 17.63 -11.47
N THR A 239 -15.65 16.43 -11.80
CA THR A 239 -14.35 15.94 -11.33
C THR A 239 -13.36 15.86 -12.50
N ILE A 240 -12.16 16.39 -12.31
CA ILE A 240 -11.04 16.27 -13.24
C ILE A 240 -9.97 15.39 -12.60
N LEU A 241 -9.61 14.29 -13.26
CA LEU A 241 -8.53 13.41 -12.80
C LEU A 241 -7.27 13.67 -13.63
N PHE A 242 -6.17 14.05 -12.99
CA PHE A 242 -4.84 14.05 -13.60
C PHE A 242 -4.07 12.81 -13.16
N TRP A 243 -3.44 12.12 -14.11
CA TRP A 243 -2.51 11.04 -13.81
C TRP A 243 -1.11 11.41 -14.28
N LEU A 244 -0.24 11.67 -13.30
CA LEU A 244 1.18 11.91 -13.53
C LEU A 244 1.86 10.58 -13.83
N ARG A 245 2.26 10.40 -15.09
CA ARG A 245 2.92 9.20 -15.58
C ARG A 245 4.41 9.47 -15.74
N CYS A 246 5.23 8.48 -15.43
CA CYS A 246 6.68 8.52 -15.64
C CYS A 246 7.12 7.17 -16.17
N LYS A 247 8.07 7.15 -17.11
CA LYS A 247 8.74 5.90 -17.52
C LYS A 247 9.41 5.25 -16.30
N GLN A 248 9.27 3.92 -16.17
CA GLN A 248 9.61 3.21 -14.93
C GLN A 248 11.11 3.19 -14.63
N ASP A 249 11.95 3.11 -15.65
CA ASP A 249 13.41 3.22 -15.59
C ASP A 249 13.84 4.58 -15.04
N VAL A 250 13.28 5.67 -15.59
CA VAL A 250 13.52 7.03 -15.11
C VAL A 250 13.00 7.21 -13.67
N LEU A 251 11.82 6.66 -13.38
CA LEU A 251 11.21 6.75 -12.06
C LEU A 251 12.05 6.04 -11.00
N ASN A 252 12.58 4.85 -11.30
CA ASN A 252 13.43 4.10 -10.39
C ASN A 252 14.65 4.92 -9.96
N VAL A 253 15.34 5.57 -10.92
CA VAL A 253 16.50 6.43 -10.62
C VAL A 253 16.10 7.61 -9.73
N ARG A 254 14.93 8.22 -9.97
CA ARG A 254 14.43 9.32 -9.13
C ARG A 254 14.09 8.86 -7.71
N LEU A 255 13.51 7.67 -7.56
CA LEU A 255 13.17 7.10 -6.25
C LEU A 255 14.43 6.81 -5.45
N ASP A 256 15.47 6.28 -6.09
CA ASP A 256 16.73 5.99 -5.42
C ASP A 256 17.40 7.29 -4.93
N LYS A 257 17.52 8.30 -5.81
CA LYS A 257 18.04 9.63 -5.44
C LYS A 257 17.23 10.30 -4.35
N ARG A 258 15.91 10.10 -4.33
CA ARG A 258 15.03 10.64 -3.30
C ARG A 258 15.32 10.01 -1.94
N VAL A 259 15.56 8.69 -1.89
CA VAL A 259 15.95 8.02 -0.63
C VAL A 259 17.29 8.56 -0.14
N ASP A 260 18.24 8.81 -1.04
CA ASP A 260 19.52 9.43 -0.68
C ASP A 260 19.32 10.86 -0.13
N ALA A 261 18.47 11.66 -0.76
CA ALA A 261 18.12 13.00 -0.27
C ALA A 261 17.36 12.97 1.07
N MET A 262 16.53 11.94 1.33
CA MET A 262 15.88 11.77 2.64
C MET A 262 16.92 11.55 3.75
N LEU A 263 17.96 10.76 3.48
CA LEU A 263 19.05 10.58 4.43
C LEU A 263 19.75 11.90 4.76
N GLU A 264 20.08 12.69 3.73
CA GLU A 264 20.68 14.02 3.87
C GLU A 264 19.78 15.00 4.64
N GLN A 265 18.45 14.87 4.51
CA GLN A 265 17.47 15.67 5.26
C GLN A 265 17.34 15.28 6.73
N GLY A 266 18.02 14.22 7.19
CA GLY A 266 17.96 13.76 8.57
C GLY A 266 16.97 12.63 8.83
N LEU A 267 16.66 11.80 7.82
CA LEU A 267 15.79 10.61 7.99
C LEU A 267 16.22 9.75 9.17
N LEU A 268 17.53 9.54 9.37
CA LEU A 268 18.05 8.70 10.44
C LEU A 268 17.67 9.25 11.84
N ALA A 269 17.76 10.57 12.02
CA ALA A 269 17.38 11.22 13.27
C ALA A 269 15.86 11.13 13.51
N GLU A 270 15.06 11.34 12.46
CA GLU A 270 13.59 11.25 12.52
C GLU A 270 13.14 9.84 12.95
N ILE A 271 13.60 8.80 12.25
CA ILE A 271 13.19 7.42 12.56
C ILE A 271 13.69 6.96 13.93
N ARG A 272 14.84 7.47 14.40
CA ARG A 272 15.35 7.19 15.75
C ARG A 272 14.46 7.81 16.82
N ALA A 273 14.11 9.09 16.66
CA ALA A 273 13.23 9.79 17.57
C ALA A 273 11.87 9.09 17.65
N PHE A 274 11.29 8.77 16.49
CA PHE A 274 10.04 8.05 16.40
C PHE A 274 10.12 6.65 17.03
N HIS A 275 11.19 5.89 16.80
CA HIS A 275 11.38 4.58 17.41
C HIS A 275 11.46 4.64 18.95
N ASN A 276 12.17 5.62 19.49
CA ASN A 276 12.34 5.77 20.93
C ASN A 276 11.05 6.22 21.63
N GLU A 277 10.27 7.10 20.99
CA GLU A 277 8.98 7.58 21.49
C GLU A 277 7.94 6.46 21.50
N HIS A 278 7.90 5.65 20.44
CA HIS A 278 6.89 4.61 20.25
C HIS A 278 7.37 3.20 20.61
N ASN A 279 8.30 3.08 21.58
CA ASN A 279 8.93 1.83 22.04
C ASN A 279 7.95 0.65 22.02
N ILE A 280 8.01 -0.16 20.96
CA ILE A 280 7.27 -1.41 20.86
C ILE A 280 7.89 -2.32 21.91
N ASP A 281 7.10 -2.65 22.94
CA ASP A 281 7.57 -3.34 24.12
C ASP A 281 8.37 -4.61 23.75
N LYS A 282 9.66 -4.62 24.10
CA LYS A 282 10.60 -5.73 23.82
C LYS A 282 10.21 -7.03 24.56
N SER A 283 9.23 -6.96 25.45
CA SER A 283 8.74 -8.08 26.25
C SER A 283 7.80 -9.04 25.48
N GLN A 284 7.27 -8.64 24.31
CA GLN A 284 6.39 -9.51 23.51
C GLN A 284 7.14 -10.20 22.37
N THR A 285 7.02 -11.53 22.33
CA THR A 285 7.81 -12.44 21.51
C THR A 285 7.42 -12.49 20.02
N ASP A 286 6.50 -11.64 19.54
CA ASP A 286 6.14 -11.56 18.11
C ASP A 286 5.86 -10.11 17.64
N ASN A 287 6.92 -9.29 17.63
CA ASN A 287 6.88 -7.90 17.16
C ASN A 287 6.48 -7.72 15.68
N SER A 288 6.40 -8.82 14.91
CA SER A 288 6.07 -8.75 13.47
C SER A 288 4.65 -8.23 13.21
N ALA A 289 3.71 -8.48 14.14
CA ALA A 289 2.31 -8.05 14.01
C ALA A 289 2.14 -6.54 14.22
N ALA A 290 2.98 -5.91 15.05
CA ALA A 290 2.90 -4.48 15.35
C ALA A 290 3.12 -3.62 14.10
N TYR A 291 4.07 -3.98 13.25
CA TYR A 291 4.38 -3.31 11.97
C TYR A 291 3.32 -3.49 10.87
N THR A 292 2.18 -4.11 11.19
CA THR A 292 1.07 -4.31 10.26
C THR A 292 -0.11 -3.37 10.51
N ARG A 293 -0.01 -2.46 11.50
CA ARG A 293 -1.06 -1.55 11.95
C ARG A 293 -0.58 -0.10 12.01
N GLY A 294 -1.51 0.83 11.80
CA GLY A 294 -1.29 2.27 11.91
C GLY A 294 -0.07 2.78 11.13
N VAL A 295 0.60 3.75 11.73
CA VAL A 295 1.82 4.41 11.22
C VAL A 295 3.02 3.47 11.11
N LEU A 296 3.06 2.37 11.87
CA LEU A 296 4.17 1.40 11.84
C LEU A 296 4.29 0.65 10.51
N GLN A 297 3.27 0.75 9.64
CA GLN A 297 3.30 0.21 8.27
C GLN A 297 4.16 1.05 7.31
N THR A 298 4.55 2.27 7.71
CA THR A 298 5.27 3.26 6.89
C THR A 298 6.50 2.64 6.23
N ILE A 299 6.56 2.80 4.91
CA ILE A 299 7.78 2.53 4.13
C ILE A 299 8.77 3.62 4.49
N GLY A 300 9.96 3.24 4.96
CA GLY A 300 10.97 4.18 5.47
C GLY A 300 11.20 4.10 6.98
N PHE A 301 10.33 3.40 7.71
CA PHE A 301 10.54 3.12 9.13
C PHE A 301 10.86 1.64 9.37
N LYS A 302 9.97 0.73 8.95
CA LYS A 302 10.10 -0.72 9.21
C LYS A 302 11.37 -1.34 8.62
N GLU A 303 11.87 -0.79 7.53
CA GLU A 303 13.11 -1.26 6.89
C GLU A 303 14.35 -1.00 7.78
N PHE A 304 14.27 -0.04 8.70
CA PHE A 304 15.38 0.34 9.59
C PHE A 304 15.34 -0.34 10.96
N ILE A 305 14.29 -1.11 11.28
CA ILE A 305 14.20 -1.84 12.56
C ILE A 305 15.45 -2.68 12.85
N PRO A 306 16.02 -3.45 11.90
CA PRO A 306 17.24 -4.21 12.16
C PRO A 306 18.43 -3.34 12.61
N TYR A 307 18.51 -2.11 12.10
CA TYR A 307 19.53 -1.14 12.51
C TYR A 307 19.17 -0.50 13.87
N LEU A 308 17.92 -0.10 14.05
CA LEU A 308 17.45 0.61 15.25
C LEU A 308 17.53 -0.26 16.51
N GLU A 309 17.35 -1.58 16.38
CA GLU A 309 17.45 -2.54 17.49
C GLU A 309 18.90 -2.83 17.91
N GLN A 310 19.87 -2.70 16.99
CA GLN A 310 21.28 -3.04 17.23
C GLN A 310 22.14 -1.83 17.61
N PHE A 311 21.79 -0.64 17.14
CA PHE A 311 22.59 0.57 17.27
C PHE A 311 21.83 1.68 18.00
N ASN A 312 22.56 2.56 18.69
CA ASN A 312 21.98 3.64 19.50
C ASN A 312 22.32 5.03 18.92
N ALA A 313 21.84 6.09 19.59
CA ALA A 313 22.05 7.47 19.15
C ALA A 313 23.54 7.88 19.04
N ALA A 314 24.44 7.28 19.83
CA ALA A 314 25.87 7.55 19.73
C ALA A 314 26.48 6.93 18.46
N ASN A 315 25.95 5.80 17.98
CA ASN A 315 26.31 5.26 16.67
C ASN A 315 25.80 6.15 15.54
N ASP A 316 24.56 6.64 15.66
CA ASP A 316 23.96 7.54 14.66
C ASP A 316 24.82 8.79 14.47
N GLN A 317 25.29 9.41 15.55
CA GLN A 317 26.18 10.59 15.47
C GLN A 317 27.48 10.31 14.70
N LYS A 318 28.12 9.16 14.93
CA LYS A 318 29.35 8.78 14.22
C LYS A 318 29.10 8.53 12.73
N ILE A 319 27.97 7.92 12.41
CA ILE A 319 27.55 7.71 11.02
C ILE A 319 27.24 9.04 10.35
N GLU A 320 26.52 9.93 11.03
CA GLU A 320 26.16 11.25 10.51
C GLU A 320 27.41 12.10 10.24
N GLU A 321 28.37 12.10 11.17
CA GLU A 321 29.65 12.76 10.97
C GLU A 321 30.41 12.22 9.75
N TYR A 322 30.47 10.89 9.61
CA TYR A 322 31.06 10.25 8.44
C TYR A 322 30.36 10.64 7.15
N LEU A 323 29.03 10.58 7.11
CA LEU A 323 28.24 10.92 5.93
C LEU A 323 28.44 12.39 5.56
N ARG A 324 28.43 13.30 6.52
CA ARG A 324 28.68 14.73 6.30
C ARG A 324 30.06 14.98 5.68
N LEU A 325 31.11 14.33 6.20
CA LEU A 325 32.48 14.44 5.66
C LEU A 325 32.59 13.89 4.22
N ASN A 326 31.71 12.97 3.83
CA ASN A 326 31.67 12.36 2.51
C ASN A 326 30.52 12.88 1.63
N ALA A 327 29.95 14.06 1.95
CA ALA A 327 28.83 14.68 1.22
C ALA A 327 27.64 13.73 1.01
N TYR A 328 27.30 12.97 2.06
CA TYR A 328 26.24 11.94 2.11
C TYR A 328 26.35 10.85 1.04
N LYS A 329 27.54 10.67 0.44
CA LYS A 329 27.79 9.55 -0.47
C LYS A 329 28.08 8.29 0.33
N MET A 330 27.28 7.26 0.06
CA MET A 330 27.53 5.94 0.63
C MET A 330 28.85 5.33 0.11
N PRO A 331 29.60 4.58 0.93
CA PRO A 331 30.80 3.88 0.49
C PRO A 331 30.49 2.89 -0.62
N THR A 332 31.48 2.61 -1.47
CA THR A 332 31.36 1.58 -2.51
C THR A 332 31.32 0.17 -1.89
N GLU A 333 30.73 -0.80 -2.61
CA GLU A 333 30.74 -2.20 -2.15
C GLU A 333 32.16 -2.72 -1.91
N GLU A 334 33.13 -2.25 -2.69
CA GLU A 334 34.54 -2.61 -2.54
C GLU A 334 35.13 -2.11 -1.23
N HIS A 335 34.77 -0.89 -0.80
CA HIS A 335 35.15 -0.35 0.50
C HIS A 335 34.57 -1.22 1.64
N PHE A 336 33.29 -1.58 1.57
CA PHE A 336 32.67 -2.48 2.56
C PHE A 336 33.35 -3.87 2.59
N LYS A 337 33.77 -4.40 1.44
CA LYS A 337 34.47 -5.70 1.34
C LYS A 337 35.89 -5.62 1.91
N ALA A 338 36.61 -4.52 1.68
CA ALA A 338 37.99 -4.33 2.12
C ALA A 338 38.15 -4.26 3.65
N GLN A 339 37.10 -3.93 4.39
CA GLN A 339 37.11 -3.84 5.86
C GLN A 339 36.62 -5.10 6.58
N LYS A 340 36.24 -6.16 5.85
CA LYS A 340 35.89 -7.45 6.47
C LYS A 340 37.17 -8.17 6.86
N PRO A 341 37.41 -8.49 8.15
CA PRO A 341 38.52 -9.35 8.52
C PRO A 341 38.33 -10.71 7.85
N SER A 342 39.40 -11.21 7.22
CA SER A 342 39.50 -12.53 6.60
C SER A 342 39.52 -13.64 7.66
N SER A 343 38.48 -13.73 8.51
CA SER A 343 38.25 -14.85 9.44
C SER A 343 37.00 -14.63 10.32
N ILE A 344 35.80 -14.59 9.73
CA ILE A 344 34.57 -14.95 10.45
C ILE A 344 33.70 -15.79 9.51
N ASN A 345 33.71 -17.11 9.72
CA ASN A 345 32.69 -18.01 9.18
C ASN A 345 31.36 -17.65 9.85
N VAL A 346 30.59 -16.75 9.23
CA VAL A 346 29.19 -16.55 9.59
C VAL A 346 28.43 -17.75 9.04
N THR A 347 28.12 -18.71 9.91
CA THR A 347 27.14 -19.75 9.62
C THR A 347 25.83 -19.07 9.20
N PRO A 348 25.20 -19.47 8.09
CA PRO A 348 23.96 -18.83 7.66
C PRO A 348 22.91 -19.05 8.74
N VAL A 349 22.34 -17.96 9.27
CA VAL A 349 21.10 -18.02 10.05
C VAL A 349 20.07 -18.76 9.18
N GLN A 350 19.58 -19.89 9.68
CA GLN A 350 18.55 -20.68 9.02
C GLN A 350 17.34 -19.79 8.78
N ARG A 351 17.16 -19.37 7.54
CA ARG A 351 15.86 -18.88 7.06
C ARG A 351 14.84 -19.98 7.31
N HIS A 352 13.84 -19.72 8.14
CA HIS A 352 12.60 -20.47 8.07
C HIS A 352 12.03 -20.29 6.66
N LYS A 353 12.17 -21.34 5.85
CA LYS A 353 11.63 -21.42 4.50
C LYS A 353 10.11 -21.45 4.56
N GLN A 354 9.46 -20.29 4.50
CA GLN A 354 8.13 -20.23 3.87
C GLN A 354 8.33 -20.04 2.36
N SER A 355 8.33 -21.20 1.69
CA SER A 355 8.27 -21.44 0.25
C SER A 355 7.89 -20.27 -0.65
N GLN A 356 8.89 -19.58 -1.21
CA GLN A 356 8.77 -18.88 -2.49
C GLN A 356 10.00 -19.19 -3.35
N HIS A 357 9.89 -20.26 -4.16
CA HIS A 357 10.90 -20.60 -5.15
C HIS A 357 10.85 -19.66 -6.37
N ILE A 358 12.03 -19.09 -6.62
CA ILE A 358 12.52 -18.29 -7.75
C ILE A 358 12.31 -19.00 -9.10
N CYS A 359 12.15 -18.22 -10.16
CA CYS A 359 12.36 -18.65 -11.54
C CYS A 359 13.23 -17.59 -12.23
N GLU A 360 14.54 -17.81 -12.23
CA GLU A 360 15.47 -17.20 -13.18
C GLU A 360 15.43 -18.01 -14.47
N ARG A 361 15.55 -17.33 -15.61
CA ARG A 361 16.05 -17.93 -16.85
C ARG A 361 17.04 -17.00 -17.50
N GLN A 362 18.23 -17.54 -17.66
CA GLN A 362 19.30 -17.16 -18.56
C GLN A 362 18.79 -17.11 -20.00
N SER A 363 19.29 -16.14 -20.78
CA SER A 363 19.28 -16.17 -22.25
C SER A 363 20.65 -15.77 -22.78
N GLN A 364 21.09 -16.54 -23.77
CA GLN A 364 22.43 -16.66 -24.34
C GLN A 364 22.75 -15.49 -25.30
N GLN A 365 24.04 -15.14 -25.43
CA GLN A 365 24.63 -14.34 -26.52
C GLN A 365 24.70 -15.14 -27.84
N PRO A 366 24.87 -14.49 -29.03
CA PRO A 366 26.22 -14.30 -29.62
C PRO A 366 26.33 -13.03 -30.54
N PRO A 367 27.38 -12.85 -31.38
CA PRO A 367 28.79 -12.58 -31.07
C PRO A 367 29.27 -11.19 -31.58
N GLN A 368 30.52 -10.86 -31.26
CA GLN A 368 31.25 -9.60 -31.48
C GLN A 368 31.81 -9.44 -32.90
N GLN A 369 31.94 -8.18 -33.36
CA GLN A 369 32.97 -7.74 -34.31
C GLN A 369 33.54 -6.34 -33.92
N HIS A 370 34.85 -6.35 -33.65
CA HIS A 370 35.95 -5.39 -33.87
C HIS A 370 35.82 -3.86 -33.68
N ASP A 371 36.77 -3.36 -32.86
CA ASP A 371 37.67 -2.21 -32.98
C ASP A 371 37.14 -0.84 -33.44
N MET A 372 37.41 0.22 -32.65
CA MET A 372 38.67 1.00 -32.71
C MET A 372 38.56 2.30 -31.88
N HIS A 373 39.70 2.79 -31.36
CA HIS A 373 40.00 4.13 -30.80
C HIS A 373 40.16 4.32 -29.27
N ARG A 374 41.32 3.85 -28.83
CA ARG A 374 42.41 4.47 -28.05
C ARG A 374 42.37 5.98 -27.68
N GLU A 375 42.86 6.20 -26.44
CA GLU A 375 43.76 7.26 -25.92
C GLU A 375 43.23 8.71 -25.69
N ILE A 376 43.33 9.17 -24.44
CA ILE A 376 44.27 10.22 -23.97
C ILE A 376 44.41 10.08 -22.44
N GLU A 377 45.58 9.64 -21.99
CA GLU A 377 46.13 9.86 -20.64
C GLU A 377 46.94 11.17 -20.66
N LEU A 378 46.88 11.94 -19.58
CA LEU A 378 47.80 13.04 -19.31
C LEU A 378 48.35 12.87 -17.89
N GLU A 379 49.67 12.75 -17.85
CA GLU A 379 50.54 12.51 -16.70
C GLU A 379 50.56 13.71 -15.73
N LEU A 380 50.70 13.41 -14.44
CA LEU A 380 51.28 14.32 -13.45
C LEU A 380 52.20 13.50 -12.53
N GLU A 381 53.44 13.97 -12.47
CA GLU A 381 54.64 13.27 -12.01
C GLU A 381 54.65 12.96 -10.51
N ALA A 382 55.30 11.83 -10.18
CA ALA A 382 55.60 11.39 -8.84
C ALA A 382 56.92 12.02 -8.33
N THR A 383 56.90 12.53 -7.11
CA THR A 383 58.10 12.72 -6.27
C THR A 383 58.06 11.74 -5.09
N THR A 384 59.24 11.25 -4.76
CA THR A 384 59.59 9.98 -4.08
C THR A 384 59.32 9.89 -2.58
N ASP A 385 59.07 8.65 -2.17
CA ASP A 385 59.36 7.98 -0.90
C ASP A 385 58.67 8.46 0.40
N GLY A 386 57.59 7.75 0.72
CA GLY A 386 56.97 7.67 2.04
C GLY A 386 56.07 6.43 2.11
N ASP A 387 56.59 5.37 2.73
CA ASP A 387 55.95 4.13 3.20
C ASP A 387 54.42 4.00 2.98
N THR A 388 54.03 3.28 1.93
CA THR A 388 52.64 3.00 1.58
C THR A 388 52.06 1.87 2.45
N THR A 389 51.29 2.23 3.46
CA THR A 389 50.07 1.49 3.81
C THR A 389 48.88 2.41 3.55
N THR A 390 48.27 2.30 2.37
CA THR A 390 46.98 2.95 2.08
C THR A 390 45.90 2.28 2.92
N THR A 391 45.80 2.69 4.19
CA THR A 391 44.74 2.25 5.10
C THR A 391 43.49 3.05 4.75
N CYS A 392 42.50 2.38 4.15
CA CYS A 392 41.16 2.97 4.01
C CYS A 392 40.66 3.36 5.41
N PRO A 393 40.14 4.59 5.62
CA PRO A 393 39.67 5.02 6.93
C PRO A 393 38.56 4.08 7.44
N PRO A 394 38.59 3.67 8.72
CA PRO A 394 37.66 2.69 9.26
C PRO A 394 36.22 3.21 9.19
N LEU A 395 35.30 2.37 8.72
CA LEU A 395 33.88 2.70 8.64
C LEU A 395 33.27 2.73 10.04
N PRO A 396 32.36 3.67 10.32
CA PRO A 396 31.69 3.74 11.62
C PRO A 396 30.82 2.48 11.85
N PRO A 397 30.75 1.97 13.10
CA PRO A 397 29.93 0.81 13.42
C PRO A 397 28.45 1.06 13.10
N GLY A 398 27.85 0.13 12.36
CA GLY A 398 26.44 0.19 11.96
C GLY A 398 26.18 0.71 10.55
N LEU A 399 27.18 1.32 9.89
CA LEU A 399 27.01 1.87 8.55
C LEU A 399 26.66 0.81 7.49
N GLU A 400 27.23 -0.40 7.59
CA GLU A 400 26.90 -1.51 6.68
C GLU A 400 25.42 -1.93 6.83
N VAL A 401 24.93 -2.01 8.08
CA VAL A 401 23.54 -2.35 8.37
C VAL A 401 22.60 -1.24 7.89
N LEU A 402 22.95 0.02 8.14
CA LEU A 402 22.20 1.17 7.64
C LEU A 402 22.11 1.17 6.10
N ASN A 403 23.22 0.88 5.41
CA ASN A 403 23.24 0.78 3.95
C ASN A 403 22.33 -0.35 3.44
N ALA A 404 22.31 -1.50 4.13
CA ALA A 404 21.38 -2.59 3.81
C ALA A 404 19.91 -2.15 3.98
N CYS A 405 19.58 -1.43 5.06
CA CYS A 405 18.24 -0.87 5.30
C CYS A 405 17.83 0.12 4.19
N LEU A 406 18.73 1.01 3.76
CA LEU A 406 18.49 1.96 2.67
C LEU A 406 18.25 1.25 1.33
N ASN A 407 19.01 0.20 1.04
CA ASN A 407 18.80 -0.60 -0.18
C ASN A 407 17.44 -1.31 -0.17
N GLU A 408 17.01 -1.83 0.99
CA GLU A 408 15.65 -2.39 1.11
C GLU A 408 14.59 -1.29 0.93
N LEU A 409 14.78 -0.10 1.54
CA LEU A 409 13.89 1.05 1.36
C LEU A 409 13.72 1.43 -0.12
N LYS A 410 14.82 1.55 -0.87
CA LYS A 410 14.80 1.82 -2.32
C LYS A 410 13.97 0.77 -3.05
N LEU A 411 14.23 -0.50 -2.78
CA LEU A 411 13.57 -1.62 -3.43
C LEU A 411 12.06 -1.71 -3.09
N VAL A 412 11.66 -1.51 -1.83
CA VAL A 412 10.23 -1.51 -1.46
C VAL A 412 9.48 -0.31 -2.03
N THR A 413 10.15 0.85 -2.14
CA THR A 413 9.59 2.08 -2.74
C THR A 413 9.35 1.87 -4.23
N GLN A 414 10.30 1.27 -4.95
CA GLN A 414 10.11 0.89 -6.36
C GLN A 414 8.97 -0.12 -6.53
N ARG A 415 8.85 -1.14 -5.66
CA ARG A 415 7.73 -2.09 -5.68
C ARG A 415 6.39 -1.39 -5.42
N TYR A 416 6.36 -0.43 -4.50
CA TYR A 416 5.17 0.36 -4.20
C TYR A 416 4.72 1.21 -5.40
N SER A 417 5.64 1.88 -6.09
CA SER A 417 5.33 2.64 -7.32
C SER A 417 4.64 1.78 -8.39
N LYS A 418 5.16 0.57 -8.63
CA LYS A 418 4.59 -0.40 -9.58
C LYS A 418 3.20 -0.87 -9.16
N LYS A 419 2.97 -1.09 -7.86
CA LYS A 419 1.65 -1.43 -7.32
C LYS A 419 0.65 -0.30 -7.55
N GLN A 420 1.04 0.96 -7.33
CA GLN A 420 0.19 2.13 -7.58
C GLN A 420 -0.19 2.23 -9.06
N ILE A 421 0.78 2.13 -9.96
CA ILE A 421 0.53 2.17 -11.42
C ILE A 421 -0.43 1.05 -11.83
N LYS A 422 -0.20 -0.18 -11.35
CA LYS A 422 -1.11 -1.31 -11.63
C LYS A 422 -2.51 -1.07 -11.10
N TRP A 423 -2.62 -0.48 -9.90
CA TRP A 423 -3.91 -0.15 -9.29
C TRP A 423 -4.67 0.87 -10.15
N ILE A 424 -4.02 1.97 -10.56
CA ILE A 424 -4.63 3.02 -11.37
C ILE A 424 -5.14 2.45 -12.69
N ASN A 425 -4.29 1.71 -13.40
CA ASN A 425 -4.69 1.04 -14.65
C ASN A 425 -5.92 0.14 -14.46
N ASN A 426 -5.91 -0.70 -13.43
CA ASN A 426 -6.98 -1.67 -13.22
C ASN A 426 -8.29 -1.04 -12.73
N ARG A 427 -8.23 0.06 -11.96
CA ARG A 427 -9.40 0.68 -11.34
C ARG A 427 -10.02 1.81 -12.12
N PHE A 428 -9.22 2.66 -12.74
CA PHE A 428 -9.70 3.81 -13.49
C PHE A 428 -9.82 3.51 -14.99
N LEU A 429 -8.90 2.74 -15.58
CA LEU A 429 -8.90 2.52 -17.04
C LEU A 429 -9.55 1.19 -17.48
N ALA A 430 -9.43 0.13 -16.68
CA ALA A 430 -9.85 -1.22 -17.08
C ALA A 430 -11.30 -1.57 -16.69
N SER A 431 -12.07 -0.63 -16.13
CA SER A 431 -13.44 -0.88 -15.69
C SER A 431 -14.44 -0.70 -16.82
N LYS A 432 -15.31 -1.71 -17.04
CA LYS A 432 -16.39 -1.64 -18.04
C LYS A 432 -17.56 -0.81 -17.57
N ASP A 433 -18.09 -1.18 -16.40
CA ASP A 433 -19.42 -0.74 -15.97
C ASP A 433 -19.37 0.44 -14.98
N ARG A 434 -18.17 0.90 -14.62
CA ARG A 434 -17.99 2.04 -13.72
C ARG A 434 -18.00 3.33 -14.54
N GLN A 435 -18.79 4.30 -14.08
CA GLN A 435 -18.60 5.69 -14.47
C GLN A 435 -17.31 6.19 -13.83
N VAL A 436 -16.31 6.45 -14.67
CA VAL A 436 -15.03 7.02 -14.25
C VAL A 436 -14.95 8.43 -14.82
N PRO A 437 -14.61 9.45 -14.00
CA PRO A 437 -14.36 10.80 -14.50
C PRO A 437 -13.26 10.81 -15.56
N ASP A 438 -13.24 11.87 -16.36
CA ASP A 438 -12.22 12.04 -17.39
C ASP A 438 -10.83 12.08 -16.77
N LEU A 439 -9.98 11.15 -17.23
CA LEU A 439 -8.62 10.93 -16.76
C LEU A 439 -7.63 11.46 -17.79
N TYR A 440 -6.86 12.48 -17.44
CA TYR A 440 -5.88 13.11 -18.31
C TYR A 440 -4.47 12.68 -17.93
N GLU A 441 -3.71 12.21 -18.92
CA GLU A 441 -2.31 11.86 -18.73
C GLU A 441 -1.42 13.10 -18.78
N LEU A 442 -0.52 13.23 -17.80
CA LEU A 442 0.54 14.22 -17.77
C LEU A 442 1.90 13.50 -17.69
N ASP A 443 2.78 13.68 -18.69
CA ASP A 443 4.08 13.00 -18.71
C ASP A 443 5.11 13.79 -17.90
N THR A 444 5.62 13.13 -16.86
CA THR A 444 6.60 13.69 -15.92
C THR A 444 8.00 13.13 -16.15
N SER A 445 8.23 12.35 -17.22
CA SER A 445 9.48 11.64 -17.48
C SER A 445 10.67 12.57 -17.71
N ASP A 446 10.46 13.75 -18.29
CA ASP A 446 11.48 14.78 -18.42
C ASP A 446 11.11 16.01 -17.57
N VAL A 447 11.98 16.37 -16.63
CA VAL A 447 11.78 17.54 -15.75
C VAL A 447 11.89 18.85 -16.54
N LYS A 448 12.68 18.89 -17.62
CA LYS A 448 12.84 20.09 -18.46
C LYS A 448 11.54 20.44 -19.19
N LEU A 449 10.74 19.43 -19.52
CA LEU A 449 9.45 19.60 -20.19
C LEU A 449 8.28 19.78 -19.20
N TRP A 450 8.54 19.87 -17.89
CA TRP A 450 7.49 19.99 -16.86
C TRP A 450 6.49 21.10 -17.17
N GLN A 451 6.97 22.28 -17.57
CA GLN A 451 6.10 23.43 -17.83
C GLN A 451 5.09 23.10 -18.94
N ALA A 452 5.56 22.57 -20.08
CA ALA A 452 4.71 22.29 -21.24
C ALA A 452 3.88 21.01 -21.08
N GLU A 453 4.49 19.91 -20.64
CA GLU A 453 3.87 18.58 -20.64
C GLU A 453 3.07 18.25 -19.37
N VAL A 454 3.19 19.07 -18.32
CA VAL A 454 2.51 18.84 -17.05
C VAL A 454 1.68 20.05 -16.66
N TYR A 455 2.32 21.19 -16.42
CA TYR A 455 1.66 22.36 -15.86
C TYR A 455 0.66 23.01 -16.83
N GLU A 456 1.11 23.45 -18.01
CA GLU A 456 0.24 24.13 -18.99
C GLU A 456 -0.87 23.19 -19.48
N ARG A 457 -0.57 21.90 -19.66
CA ARG A 457 -1.60 20.89 -20.01
C ARG A 457 -2.66 20.75 -18.93
N ALA A 458 -2.28 20.69 -17.66
CA ALA A 458 -3.24 20.60 -16.56
C ALA A 458 -4.11 21.86 -16.48
N VAL A 459 -3.49 23.03 -16.62
CA VAL A 459 -4.15 24.32 -16.65
C VAL A 459 -5.18 24.41 -17.77
N THR A 460 -4.80 24.06 -19.00
CA THR A 460 -5.69 24.10 -20.17
C THR A 460 -6.93 23.26 -19.93
N VAL A 461 -6.78 22.03 -19.42
CA VAL A 461 -7.90 21.15 -19.07
C VAL A 461 -8.83 21.80 -18.03
N ILE A 462 -8.27 22.38 -16.97
CA ILE A 462 -9.05 23.02 -15.90
C ILE A 462 -9.81 24.24 -16.44
N GLU A 463 -9.14 25.09 -17.21
CA GLU A 463 -9.76 26.30 -17.77
C GLU A 463 -10.86 25.96 -18.77
N SER A 464 -10.63 25.01 -19.68
CA SER A 464 -11.69 24.54 -20.60
C SER A 464 -12.90 23.98 -19.85
N HIS A 465 -12.68 23.22 -18.78
CA HIS A 465 -13.77 22.72 -17.95
C HIS A 465 -14.50 23.85 -17.19
N ARG A 466 -13.81 24.91 -16.78
CA ARG A 466 -14.41 26.08 -16.11
C ARG A 466 -15.16 27.00 -17.08
N SER A 467 -14.68 27.15 -18.31
CA SER A 467 -15.32 27.96 -19.36
C SER A 467 -16.48 27.22 -20.04
N GLY A 468 -16.49 25.89 -19.98
CA GLY A 468 -17.44 25.03 -20.69
C GLY A 468 -17.07 24.85 -22.17
N GLU A 469 -15.85 25.22 -22.56
CA GLU A 469 -15.33 25.05 -23.91
C GLU A 469 -14.83 23.62 -24.12
N VAL A 470 -14.78 23.20 -25.39
CA VAL A 470 -14.24 21.89 -25.76
C VAL A 470 -12.73 21.90 -25.51
N CYS A 471 -12.27 21.03 -24.61
CA CYS A 471 -10.86 20.85 -24.34
C CYS A 471 -10.19 20.13 -25.53
N GLU A 472 -9.13 20.73 -26.10
CA GLU A 472 -8.33 20.09 -27.16
C GLU A 472 -7.64 18.81 -26.65
N ILE A 473 -7.24 18.82 -25.38
CA ILE A 473 -6.61 17.68 -24.72
C ILE A 473 -7.69 16.64 -24.44
N GLN A 474 -7.55 15.46 -25.05
CA GLN A 474 -8.47 14.35 -24.88
C GLN A 474 -8.15 13.53 -23.63
N PRO A 475 -9.17 13.03 -22.92
CA PRO A 475 -8.97 12.08 -21.82
C PRO A 475 -8.44 10.74 -22.35
N MET A 476 -7.82 9.98 -21.46
CA MET A 476 -7.28 8.66 -21.75
C MET A 476 -8.38 7.67 -22.15
N ALA A 477 -8.13 6.93 -23.23
CA ALA A 477 -9.02 5.87 -23.66
C ALA A 477 -9.09 4.74 -22.61
N ARG A 478 -10.30 4.22 -22.39
CA ARG A 478 -10.53 3.04 -21.54
C ARG A 478 -9.81 1.83 -22.14
N ARG A 479 -9.29 0.97 -21.26
CA ARG A 479 -8.60 -0.27 -21.63
C ARG A 479 -9.52 -1.47 -21.44
N GLN A 480 -9.48 -2.43 -22.35
CA GLN A 480 -10.13 -3.72 -22.12
C GLN A 480 -9.19 -4.63 -21.33
N HIS A 481 -9.62 -5.07 -20.15
CA HIS A 481 -8.89 -6.08 -19.38
C HIS A 481 -8.91 -7.42 -20.15
N PRO A 482 -7.83 -8.21 -20.22
CA PRO A 482 -7.85 -9.48 -20.98
C PRO A 482 -8.84 -10.53 -20.45
N GLY A 483 -9.25 -10.42 -19.19
CA GLY A 483 -10.32 -11.22 -18.58
C GLY A 483 -11.72 -10.62 -18.71
N ALA A 484 -11.89 -9.59 -19.53
CA ALA A 484 -13.12 -8.83 -19.73
C ALA A 484 -14.28 -9.70 -20.26
N GLY A 485 -15.07 -10.30 -19.37
CA GLY A 485 -16.22 -11.14 -19.72
C GLY A 485 -16.15 -12.56 -19.14
N LEU A 486 -15.06 -12.89 -18.45
CA LEU A 486 -14.95 -14.11 -17.65
C LEU A 486 -15.53 -13.87 -16.25
N ASN A 487 -16.07 -14.91 -15.63
CA ASN A 487 -16.63 -14.78 -14.28
C ASN A 487 -15.51 -14.56 -13.26
N GLU A 488 -15.54 -13.41 -12.58
CA GLU A 488 -14.53 -13.01 -11.59
C GLU A 488 -14.84 -13.50 -10.17
N GLU A 489 -16.01 -14.08 -9.92
CA GLU A 489 -16.50 -14.46 -8.58
C GLU A 489 -16.41 -15.97 -8.32
N THR A 490 -15.91 -16.77 -9.27
CA THR A 490 -15.71 -18.22 -9.09
C THR A 490 -14.51 -18.52 -8.19
N SER A 491 -14.63 -19.56 -7.36
CA SER A 491 -13.53 -20.08 -6.55
C SER A 491 -13.06 -21.41 -7.13
N ASN A 492 -11.78 -21.49 -7.51
CA ASN A 492 -11.19 -22.67 -8.14
C ASN A 492 -10.00 -23.16 -7.32
N PHE A 493 -9.95 -24.46 -7.00
CA PHE A 493 -8.83 -25.07 -6.30
C PHE A 493 -8.03 -25.99 -7.23
N CYS A 494 -6.71 -25.82 -7.28
CA CYS A 494 -5.84 -26.76 -7.97
C CYS A 494 -5.29 -27.79 -7.00
N GLU A 495 -5.70 -29.05 -7.11
CA GLU A 495 -5.16 -30.16 -6.29
C GLU A 495 -3.68 -30.43 -6.57
N ILE A 496 -3.24 -30.30 -7.83
CA ILE A 496 -1.82 -30.51 -8.19
C ILE A 496 -0.94 -29.46 -7.51
N CYS A 497 -1.40 -28.21 -7.49
CA CYS A 497 -0.62 -27.09 -6.96
C CYS A 497 -0.94 -26.77 -5.51
N GLN A 498 -2.00 -27.32 -4.94
CA GLN A 498 -2.54 -27.02 -3.61
C GLN A 498 -2.72 -25.50 -3.42
N ARG A 499 -3.42 -24.86 -4.37
CA ARG A 499 -3.62 -23.40 -4.40
C ARG A 499 -5.03 -23.04 -4.85
N HIS A 500 -5.59 -22.01 -4.21
CA HIS A 500 -6.85 -21.40 -4.60
C HIS A 500 -6.63 -20.25 -5.61
N PHE A 501 -7.56 -20.13 -6.56
CA PHE A 501 -7.63 -19.08 -7.56
C PHE A 501 -9.05 -18.53 -7.60
N ILE A 502 -9.16 -17.20 -7.52
CA ILE A 502 -10.45 -16.50 -7.61
C ILE A 502 -10.59 -15.94 -9.03
N GLY A 503 -11.72 -16.23 -9.65
CA GLY A 503 -12.09 -15.89 -11.01
C GLY A 503 -11.50 -16.81 -12.07
N GLU A 504 -12.27 -17.00 -13.14
CA GLU A 504 -11.93 -17.85 -14.28
C GLU A 504 -10.67 -17.39 -15.00
N TYR A 505 -10.44 -16.08 -15.11
CA TYR A 505 -9.26 -15.56 -15.77
C TYR A 505 -7.96 -16.01 -15.08
N GLN A 506 -7.88 -15.88 -13.76
CA GLN A 506 -6.72 -16.31 -12.98
C GLN A 506 -6.54 -17.83 -13.02
N TRP A 507 -7.67 -18.55 -13.00
CA TRP A 507 -7.69 -20.01 -13.14
C TRP A 507 -7.11 -20.48 -14.48
N HIS A 508 -7.57 -19.90 -15.60
CA HIS A 508 -7.06 -20.22 -16.93
C HIS A 508 -5.57 -19.88 -17.09
N LEU A 509 -5.13 -18.75 -16.54
CA LEU A 509 -3.70 -18.40 -16.52
C LEU A 509 -2.89 -19.41 -15.72
N HIS A 510 -3.40 -19.86 -14.58
CA HIS A 510 -2.75 -20.86 -13.75
C HIS A 510 -2.54 -22.18 -14.50
N LEU A 511 -3.60 -22.72 -15.12
CA LEU A 511 -3.54 -23.98 -15.86
C LEU A 511 -2.53 -23.95 -17.01
N LYS A 512 -2.37 -22.79 -17.65
CA LYS A 512 -1.39 -22.58 -18.74
C LYS A 512 0.04 -22.34 -18.23
N SER A 513 0.23 -22.06 -16.94
CA SER A 513 1.52 -21.65 -16.38
C SER A 513 2.58 -22.77 -16.38
N ASN A 514 3.84 -22.40 -16.63
CA ASN A 514 4.97 -23.33 -16.57
C ASN A 514 5.13 -23.98 -15.19
N LYS A 515 4.80 -23.26 -14.11
CA LYS A 515 4.84 -23.80 -12.75
C LYS A 515 3.84 -24.95 -12.57
N HIS A 516 2.61 -24.77 -13.05
CA HIS A 516 1.60 -25.82 -13.02
C HIS A 516 2.02 -27.05 -13.85
N LYS A 517 2.46 -26.83 -15.09
CA LYS A 517 2.94 -27.90 -15.99
C LYS A 517 4.06 -28.73 -15.37
N LYS A 518 5.11 -28.07 -14.85
CA LYS A 518 6.23 -28.74 -14.18
C LYS A 518 5.81 -29.55 -12.96
N ARG A 519 4.91 -29.01 -12.12
CA ARG A 519 4.44 -29.71 -10.92
C ARG A 519 3.58 -30.93 -11.29
N ARG A 520 2.73 -30.81 -12.30
CA ARG A 520 1.94 -31.93 -12.84
C ARG A 520 2.84 -33.05 -13.38
N GLU A 521 3.89 -32.71 -14.13
CA GLU A 521 4.87 -33.69 -14.63
C GLU A 521 5.65 -34.36 -13.49
N SER A 522 6.02 -33.61 -12.45
CA SER A 522 6.69 -34.17 -11.27
C SER A 522 5.81 -35.15 -10.50
N ASN A 523 4.51 -34.85 -10.33
CA ASN A 523 3.57 -35.76 -9.69
C ASN A 523 3.37 -37.04 -10.50
N LYS A 524 3.18 -36.93 -11.83
CA LYS A 524 3.09 -38.10 -12.72
C LYS A 524 4.32 -39.00 -12.65
N LYS A 525 5.53 -38.42 -12.53
CA LYS A 525 6.76 -39.21 -12.34
C LYS A 525 6.75 -39.94 -11.00
N LYS A 526 6.35 -39.28 -9.91
CA LYS A 526 6.26 -39.88 -8.57
C LYS A 526 5.22 -41.00 -8.49
N GLU A 527 4.08 -40.85 -9.16
CA GLU A 527 3.04 -41.88 -9.27
C GLU A 527 3.58 -43.12 -10.00
N LYS A 528 4.22 -42.92 -11.15
CA LYS A 528 4.89 -44.02 -11.89
C LYS A 528 5.98 -44.74 -11.11
N THR A 529 6.71 -44.05 -10.22
CA THR A 529 7.72 -44.68 -9.36
C THR A 529 7.10 -45.46 -8.20
N LYS A 530 5.88 -45.10 -7.76
CA LYS A 530 5.14 -45.81 -6.69
C LYS A 530 4.38 -47.03 -7.20
N GLU A 531 4.01 -47.06 -8.48
CA GLU A 531 3.29 -48.17 -9.13
C GLU A 531 4.20 -49.34 -9.54
N ILE A 532 5.51 -49.32 -9.24
CA ILE A 532 6.39 -50.48 -9.42
C ILE A 532 6.20 -51.39 -8.19
N PRO A 533 5.57 -52.57 -8.31
CA PRO A 533 5.29 -53.43 -7.15
C PRO A 533 6.57 -53.99 -6.53
N LEU A 534 6.56 -54.13 -5.20
CA LEU A 534 7.50 -54.93 -4.39
C LEU A 534 7.28 -56.44 -4.67
N GLU A 535 7.49 -56.88 -5.90
CA GLU A 535 7.52 -58.29 -6.28
C GLU A 535 8.81 -58.56 -7.09
N ALA A 536 9.95 -58.49 -6.39
CA ALA A 536 11.23 -58.97 -6.88
C ALA A 536 12.22 -59.15 -5.73
N LYS A 537 11.82 -59.87 -4.66
CA LYS A 537 12.72 -60.41 -3.64
C LYS A 537 12.22 -61.75 -3.11
N THR A 538 11.97 -62.68 -4.01
CA THR A 538 12.03 -64.10 -3.71
C THR A 538 12.65 -64.78 -4.92
N GLU A 539 13.53 -65.73 -4.63
CA GLU A 539 14.17 -66.69 -5.52
C GLU A 539 15.63 -66.39 -5.90
N ASP A 540 16.41 -67.45 -5.69
CA ASP A 540 17.75 -67.76 -6.17
C ASP A 540 18.98 -67.20 -5.43
N THR A 541 19.28 -67.83 -4.28
CA THR A 541 20.60 -68.47 -4.10
C THR A 541 20.43 -69.79 -3.35
N ASN A 542 20.31 -70.87 -4.12
CA ASN A 542 20.59 -72.24 -3.71
C ASN A 542 21.71 -72.72 -4.65
N VAL A 543 22.96 -72.70 -4.17
CA VAL A 543 24.12 -73.58 -4.49
C VAL A 543 25.25 -73.18 -3.54
#